data_AF-A0A3D3XC01-F1
#
_entry.id   AF-A0A3D3XC01-F1
#
_cell.length_a   1.000
_cell.length_b   1.000
_cell.length_c   1.000
_cell.angle_alpha   90.00
_cell.angle_beta   90.00
_cell.angle_gamma   90.00
#
_symmetry.space_group_name_H-M   'P 1'
#
loop_
_entity.id
_entity.type
_entity.pdbx_description
1 polymer ?
#
loop_
_entity_poly.entity_id
_entity_poly.type
_entity_poly.pdbx_seq_one_letter_code
_entity_poly.pdbx_strand_id
1 'polypeptide(L)'
;MSEGEATLIGTLERIVFSNPEDGFLIGSFLEEKSKNSITIKGHIIGVKDSQTLQLKGLWEIDPKYGKQFRVKESMPVEPTNREGILSYLSSGDFPGIGPKTAERIFDMFGEKTYEIMD
;
A
#
# COMPACT_ATOMS: atom_id res chain seq x y z
N MET A 1 11.49 10.17 23.13
CA MET A 1 12.21 10.43 21.87
C MET A 1 12.55 9.07 21.31
N SER A 2 11.74 8.57 20.37
CA SER A 2 11.96 7.27 19.73
C SER A 2 12.40 7.54 18.30
N GLU A 3 13.67 7.88 18.12
CA GLU A 3 14.29 8.03 16.81
C GLU A 3 14.51 6.63 16.22
N GLY A 4 13.86 6.35 15.09
CA GLY A 4 14.14 5.14 14.32
C GLY A 4 13.02 4.67 13.40
N GLU A 5 11.76 5.05 13.69
CA GLU A 5 10.62 4.64 12.87
C GLU A 5 10.49 5.53 11.63
N ALA A 6 10.49 4.92 10.46
CA ALA A 6 10.21 5.58 9.19
C ALA A 6 8.83 5.16 8.67
N THR A 7 8.21 6.04 7.90
CA THR A 7 6.96 5.77 7.19
C THR A 7 7.24 5.78 5.70
N LEU A 8 6.79 4.75 4.99
CA LEU A 8 6.94 4.57 3.56
C LEU A 8 5.55 4.43 2.94
N ILE A 9 5.33 5.10 1.82
CA ILE A 9 4.08 5.01 1.04
C ILE A 9 4.45 4.51 -0.35
N GLY A 10 3.71 3.53 -0.85
CA GLY A 10 4.06 2.87 -2.09
C GLY A 10 3.22 1.65 -2.36
N THR A 11 3.55 0.95 -3.43
CA THR A 11 2.78 -0.19 -3.93
C THR A 11 3.49 -1.50 -3.62
N LEU A 12 2.74 -2.47 -3.11
CA LEU A 12 3.21 -3.84 -2.98
C LEU A 12 3.20 -4.49 -4.37
N GLU A 13 4.34 -4.48 -5.05
CA GLU A 13 4.45 -5.00 -6.43
C GLU A 13 4.35 -6.52 -6.48
N ARG A 14 4.98 -7.20 -5.51
CA ARG A 14 5.07 -8.66 -5.52
C ARG A 14 5.25 -9.21 -4.11
N ILE A 15 4.50 -10.26 -3.80
CA ILE A 15 4.73 -11.08 -2.61
C ILE A 15 5.79 -12.15 -2.96
N VAL A 16 6.92 -12.11 -2.26
CA VAL A 16 8.02 -13.10 -2.41
C VAL A 16 7.75 -14.32 -1.53
N PHE A 17 7.23 -14.08 -0.33
CA PHE A 17 6.85 -15.11 0.62
C PHE A 17 5.67 -14.61 1.45
N SER A 18 4.70 -15.47 1.72
CA SER A 18 3.67 -15.21 2.72
C SER A 18 3.42 -16.47 3.54
N ASN A 19 3.25 -16.29 4.84
CA ASN A 19 2.79 -17.32 5.75
C ASN A 19 1.36 -17.00 6.17
N PRO A 20 0.35 -17.72 5.66
CA PRO A 20 -1.05 -17.43 5.96
C PRO A 20 -1.44 -17.74 7.41
N GLU A 21 -0.68 -18.56 8.14
CA GLU A 21 -1.00 -18.94 9.53
C GLU A 21 -0.81 -17.80 10.52
N ASP A 22 0.20 -16.96 10.30
CA ASP A 22 0.60 -15.89 11.23
C ASP A 22 0.62 -14.49 10.55
N GLY A 23 0.27 -14.44 9.26
CA GLY A 23 0.21 -13.20 8.49
C GLY A 23 1.58 -12.63 8.11
N PHE A 24 2.66 -13.37 8.32
CA PHE A 24 4.02 -12.92 7.99
C PHE A 24 4.22 -12.86 6.48
N LEU A 25 4.67 -11.72 5.97
CA LEU A 25 4.84 -11.44 4.55
C LEU A 25 6.24 -10.87 4.29
N ILE A 26 6.85 -11.31 3.18
CA ILE A 26 8.01 -10.68 2.56
C ILE A 26 7.63 -10.30 1.14
N GLY A 27 7.83 -9.04 0.78
CA GLY A 27 7.42 -8.50 -0.51
C GLY A 27 8.39 -7.48 -1.08
N SER A 28 8.29 -7.27 -2.39
CA SER A 28 8.88 -6.14 -3.10
C SER A 28 7.90 -4.97 -3.04
N PHE A 29 8.36 -3.85 -2.50
CA PHE A 29 7.56 -2.65 -2.30
C PHE A 29 8.20 -1.49 -3.06
N LEU A 30 7.44 -0.85 -3.94
CA LEU A 30 7.87 0.32 -4.68
C LEU A 30 7.34 1.58 -3.99
N GLU A 31 8.22 2.28 -3.29
CA GLU A 31 7.89 3.58 -2.69
C GLU A 31 7.54 4.60 -3.80
N GLU A 32 6.47 5.39 -3.63
CA GLU A 32 5.98 6.36 -4.62
C GLU A 32 7.06 7.37 -5.07
N LYS A 33 7.95 7.74 -4.14
CA LYS A 33 9.02 8.73 -4.39
C LYS A 33 10.33 8.09 -4.88
N SER A 34 10.37 6.76 -5.00
CA SER A 34 11.56 6.02 -5.41
C SER A 34 11.31 5.30 -6.73
N LYS A 35 12.38 5.14 -7.51
CA LYS A 35 12.37 4.27 -8.71
C LYS A 35 12.83 2.85 -8.40
N ASN A 36 13.36 2.63 -7.20
CA ASN A 36 13.89 1.34 -6.78
C ASN A 36 12.92 0.72 -5.78
N SER A 37 12.53 -0.52 -6.05
CA SER A 37 11.80 -1.32 -5.10
C SER A 37 12.70 -1.76 -3.95
N ILE A 38 12.08 -1.93 -2.78
CA ILE A 38 12.73 -2.32 -1.55
C ILE A 38 12.08 -3.59 -1.02
N THR A 39 12.84 -4.40 -0.30
CA THR A 39 12.30 -5.59 0.35
C THR A 39 11.67 -5.21 1.68
N ILE A 40 10.39 -5.48 1.84
CA ILE A 40 9.66 -5.33 3.10
C ILE A 40 9.46 -6.69 3.76
N LYS A 41 9.43 -6.73 5.09
CA LYS A 41 9.06 -7.92 5.87
C LYS A 41 8.25 -7.53 7.10
N GLY A 42 7.23 -8.30 7.44
CA GLY A 42 6.43 -8.07 8.65
C GLY A 42 5.11 -8.79 8.62
N HIS A 43 4.29 -8.63 9.66
CA HIS A 43 2.96 -9.24 9.72
C HIS A 43 1.98 -8.30 9.01
N ILE A 44 1.53 -8.68 7.82
CA ILE A 44 0.66 -7.88 6.96
C ILE A 44 -0.47 -8.80 6.50
N ILE A 45 -1.67 -8.58 7.04
CA ILE A 45 -2.85 -9.42 6.80
C ILE A 45 -3.80 -8.69 5.86
N GLY A 46 -4.45 -9.42 4.96
CA GLY A 46 -5.54 -8.89 4.13
C GLY A 46 -5.11 -7.96 3.00
N VAL A 47 -3.84 -8.02 2.59
CA VAL A 47 -3.32 -7.23 1.46
C VAL A 47 -3.41 -8.01 0.14
N LYS A 48 -3.71 -7.29 -0.94
CA LYS A 48 -3.68 -7.82 -2.31
C LYS A 48 -2.43 -7.35 -3.05
N ASP A 49 -2.01 -8.12 -4.05
CA ASP A 49 -0.98 -7.68 -4.99
C ASP A 49 -1.40 -6.37 -5.67
N SER A 50 -0.44 -5.48 -5.92
CA SER A 50 -0.68 -4.16 -6.53
C SER A 50 -1.50 -3.17 -5.68
N GLN A 51 -1.63 -3.42 -4.38
CA GLN A 51 -2.24 -2.47 -3.45
C GLN A 51 -1.23 -1.42 -2.96
N THR A 52 -1.66 -0.16 -2.90
CA THR A 52 -0.90 0.92 -2.28
C THR A 52 -1.09 0.89 -0.76
N LEU A 53 0.01 0.83 -0.03
CA LEU A 53 0.05 0.70 1.42
C LEU A 53 0.95 1.78 2.02
N GLN A 54 0.60 2.23 3.23
CA GLN A 54 1.45 3.00 4.10
C GLN A 54 2.03 2.05 5.13
N LEU A 55 3.34 1.92 5.11
CA LEU A 55 4.09 1.04 5.99
C LEU A 55 4.86 1.90 6.99
N LYS A 56 4.70 1.61 8.27
CA LYS A 56 5.49 2.22 9.34
C LYS A 56 6.33 1.15 10.02
N GLY A 57 7.60 1.45 10.22
CA GLY A 57 8.55 0.42 10.57
C GLY A 57 9.98 0.91 10.71
N LEU A 58 10.91 -0.03 10.73
CA LEU A 58 12.33 0.20 10.96
C LEU A 58 13.14 -0.31 9.77
N TRP A 59 14.17 0.43 9.38
CA TRP A 59 15.16 -0.08 8.44
C TRP A 59 16.09 -1.07 9.13
N GLU A 60 16.29 -2.22 8.52
CA GLU A 60 17.23 -3.24 8.97
C GLU A 60 18.19 -3.61 7.85
N ILE A 61 19.39 -4.03 8.23
CA ILE A 61 20.37 -4.58 7.29
C ILE A 61 20.50 -6.06 7.60
N ASP A 62 20.02 -6.89 6.69
CA ASP A 62 20.27 -8.32 6.73
C ASP A 62 21.67 -8.61 6.16
N PRO A 63 22.54 -9.35 6.88
CA PRO A 63 23.91 -9.61 6.43
C PRO A 63 23.98 -10.45 5.14
N LYS A 64 22.91 -11.15 4.75
CA LYS A 64 22.83 -12.00 3.56
C LYS A 64 22.07 -11.32 2.40
N TYR A 65 21.04 -10.53 2.71
CA TYR A 65 20.13 -9.96 1.72
C TYR A 65 20.18 -8.43 1.60
N GLY A 66 20.95 -7.75 2.46
CA GLY A 66 21.10 -6.30 2.44
C GLY A 66 19.94 -5.55 3.12
N LYS A 67 19.70 -4.31 2.67
CA LYS A 67 18.75 -3.39 3.33
C LYS A 67 17.31 -3.85 3.13
N GLN A 68 16.59 -4.06 4.23
CA GLN A 68 15.19 -4.45 4.28
C GLN A 68 14.41 -3.50 5.20
N PHE A 69 13.12 -3.41 5.00
CA PHE A 69 12.23 -2.63 5.86
C PHE A 69 11.37 -3.57 6.70
N ARG A 70 11.56 -3.54 8.02
CA ARG A 70 10.73 -4.27 8.97
C ARG A 70 9.47 -3.47 9.26
N VAL A 71 8.37 -3.93 8.69
CA VAL A 71 7.03 -3.36 8.89
C VAL A 71 6.54 -3.71 10.29
N LYS A 72 6.15 -2.69 11.05
CA LYS A 72 5.47 -2.83 12.34
C LYS A 72 3.97 -2.59 12.20
N GLU A 73 3.61 -1.60 11.39
CA GLU A 73 2.22 -1.24 11.12
C GLU A 73 2.07 -1.09 9.61
N SER A 74 0.99 -1.64 9.06
CA SER A 74 0.62 -1.48 7.66
C SER A 74 -0.82 -1.00 7.59
N MET A 75 -1.06 0.05 6.82
CA MET A 75 -2.40 0.57 6.56
C MET A 75 -2.59 0.65 5.05
N PRO A 76 -3.75 0.22 4.51
CA PRO A 76 -4.13 0.60 3.16
C PRO A 76 -4.06 2.12 3.04
N VAL A 77 -3.41 2.63 1.99
CA VAL A 77 -3.49 4.06 1.71
C VAL A 77 -4.81 4.27 1.00
N GLU A 78 -5.73 4.91 1.71
CA GLU A 78 -6.88 5.54 1.09
C GLU A 78 -6.34 6.58 0.12
N PRO A 79 -6.69 6.52 -1.17
CA PRO A 79 -6.21 7.51 -2.09
C PRO A 79 -6.79 8.88 -1.68
N THR A 80 -5.92 9.82 -1.34
CA THR A 80 -6.35 11.19 -0.98
C THR A 80 -6.26 12.14 -2.17
N ASN A 81 -5.68 11.71 -3.29
CA ASN A 81 -5.57 12.51 -4.51
C ASN A 81 -6.55 12.01 -5.58
N ARG A 82 -6.92 12.90 -6.51
CA ARG A 82 -7.86 12.60 -7.61
C ARG A 82 -7.48 11.32 -8.34
N GLU A 83 -6.24 11.22 -8.81
CA GLU A 83 -5.79 10.07 -9.61
C GLU A 83 -5.87 8.74 -8.85
N GLY A 84 -5.51 8.74 -7.57
CA GLY A 84 -5.64 7.58 -6.70
C GLY A 84 -7.09 7.18 -6.49
N ILE A 85 -8.00 8.15 -6.27
CA ILE A 85 -9.42 7.87 -6.05
C ILE A 85 -10.03 7.29 -7.33
N LEU A 86 -9.68 7.86 -8.48
CA LEU A 86 -10.13 7.37 -9.78
C LEU A 86 -9.64 5.95 -10.06
N SER A 87 -8.36 5.68 -9.79
CA SER A 87 -7.76 4.35 -9.98
C SER A 87 -8.37 3.32 -9.03
N TYR A 88 -8.63 3.70 -7.79
CA TYR A 88 -9.27 2.84 -6.79
C TYR A 88 -10.74 2.54 -7.12
N LEU A 89 -11.53 3.55 -7.46
CA LEU A 89 -12.93 3.36 -7.87
C LEU A 89 -13.04 2.52 -9.15
N SER A 90 -12.08 2.67 -10.06
CA SER A 90 -12.01 1.89 -11.30
C SER A 90 -11.27 0.57 -11.13
N SER A 91 -10.81 0.24 -9.91
CA SER A 91 -10.13 -1.02 -9.65
C SER A 91 -11.16 -2.16 -9.73
N GLY A 92 -10.66 -3.37 -9.97
CA GLY A 92 -11.49 -4.57 -10.03
C GLY A 92 -12.26 -4.89 -8.73
N ASP A 93 -12.11 -4.09 -7.68
CA ASP A 93 -12.89 -4.19 -6.44
C ASP A 93 -14.33 -3.67 -6.61
N PHE A 94 -14.62 -2.83 -7.61
CA PHE A 94 -15.96 -2.31 -7.91
C PHE A 94 -16.46 -2.72 -9.31
N PRO A 95 -17.05 -3.93 -9.47
CA PRO A 95 -17.54 -4.38 -10.77
C PRO A 95 -18.60 -3.43 -11.32
N GLY A 96 -18.32 -2.83 -12.49
CA GLY A 96 -19.21 -1.87 -13.16
C GLY A 96 -18.79 -0.40 -13.03
N ILE A 97 -17.78 -0.09 -12.22
CA ILE A 97 -17.20 1.25 -12.17
C ILE A 97 -15.98 1.30 -13.09
N GLY A 98 -16.15 1.92 -14.26
CA GLY A 98 -15.05 2.24 -15.17
C GLY A 98 -14.52 3.66 -14.95
N PRO A 99 -13.44 4.05 -15.65
CA PRO A 99 -12.76 5.35 -15.46
C PRO A 99 -13.69 6.56 -15.55
N LYS A 100 -14.66 6.56 -16.49
CA LYS A 100 -15.65 7.64 -16.61
C LYS A 100 -16.65 7.70 -15.44
N THR A 101 -16.98 6.56 -14.85
CA THR A 101 -17.88 6.47 -13.70
C THR A 101 -17.14 6.91 -12.45
N ALA A 102 -15.91 6.45 -12.26
CA ALA A 102 -15.03 6.93 -11.20
C ALA A 102 -14.84 8.44 -11.25
N GLU A 103 -14.67 9.02 -12.45
CA GLU A 103 -14.52 10.47 -12.62
C GLU A 103 -15.76 11.25 -12.16
N ARG A 104 -16.95 10.74 -12.49
CA ARG A 104 -18.22 11.34 -12.04
C ARG A 104 -18.41 11.24 -10.53
N ILE A 105 -17.99 10.14 -9.91
CA ILE A 105 -18.07 9.95 -8.46
C ILE A 105 -17.12 10.91 -7.76
N PHE A 106 -15.88 11.03 -8.25
CA PHE A 106 -14.92 12.00 -7.71
C PHE A 106 -15.40 13.46 -7.92
N ASP A 107 -15.95 13.80 -9.09
CA ASP A 107 -16.45 15.16 -9.32
C ASP A 107 -17.66 15.52 -8.42
N MET A 108 -18.41 14.53 -7.94
CA MET A 108 -19.52 14.75 -6.98
C MET A 108 -19.06 14.86 -5.52
N PHE A 109 -18.12 14.01 -5.09
CA PHE A 109 -17.78 13.86 -3.68
C PHE A 109 -16.36 14.33 -3.31
N GLY A 110 -15.51 14.56 -4.30
CA GLY A 110 -14.13 15.02 -4.12
C GLY A 110 -13.30 14.06 -3.27
N GLU A 111 -12.47 14.60 -2.40
CA GLU A 111 -11.69 13.82 -1.42
C GLU A 111 -12.57 13.07 -0.42
N LYS A 112 -13.85 13.47 -0.27
CA LYS A 112 -14.83 12.79 0.60
C LYS A 112 -15.46 11.56 -0.01
N THR A 113 -15.12 11.21 -1.26
CA THR A 113 -15.63 9.98 -1.89
C THR A 113 -15.36 8.77 -0.99
N TYR A 114 -14.20 8.71 -0.35
CA TYR A 114 -13.81 7.59 0.48
C TYR A 114 -14.59 7.53 1.79
N GLU A 115 -14.81 8.67 2.46
CA GLU A 115 -15.57 8.76 3.73
C GLU A 115 -17.02 8.26 3.62
N ILE A 116 -17.59 8.22 2.42
CA ILE A 116 -18.97 7.79 2.17
C ILE A 116 -19.06 6.27 1.88
N MET A 117 -17.93 5.61 1.64
CA MET A 117 -17.86 4.19 1.28
C MET A 117 -17.60 3.24 2.47
N ASP A 118 -17.26 3.78 3.65
CA ASP A 118 -17.11 3.03 4.92
C ASP A 118 -18.47 2.78 5.62
#